data_AF-A0A645CWD7-F1
#
_entry.id   AF-A0A645CWD7-F1
#
_cell.length_a   1.000
_cell.length_b   1.000
_cell.length_c   1.000
_cell.angle_alpha   90.00
_cell.angle_beta   90.00
_cell.angle_gamma   90.00
#
_symmetry.space_group_name_H-M   'P 1'
#
loop_
_entity.id
_entity.type
_entity.pdbx_description
1 polymer ?
#
loop_
_entity_poly.entity_id
_entity_poly.type
_entity_poly.pdbx_seq_one_letter_code
_entity_poly.pdbx_strand_id
1 'polypeptide(L)'
;MLSGIQAYEDYAQKNKLVLGISNLLSAKPYDVLNSVERLMEERNNIKEQLVSVKRKLFEIKADKIDEGTKCAVVFEDNLEAFELRQLCEILIDKAEFAAVLCGNDADGYKYAIGSKDKDILEFAKDANKVLNGRGGGRGDIVQGSFAADRDSIDKYIKENT
;
A
#
# COMPACT_ATOMS: atom_id res chain seq x y z
N MET A 1 42.60 -20.46 -14.86
CA MET A 1 43.14 -19.17 -15.32
C MET A 1 42.48 -18.91 -16.67
N LEU A 2 41.64 -17.88 -16.78
CA LEU A 2 41.04 -17.50 -18.07
C LEU A 2 42.13 -16.86 -18.93
N SER A 3 42.43 -17.44 -20.08
CA SER A 3 43.49 -16.97 -20.96
C SER A 3 43.12 -17.20 -22.44
N GLY A 4 43.74 -16.43 -23.34
CA GLY A 4 43.48 -16.50 -24.77
C GLY A 4 42.03 -16.13 -25.12
N ILE A 5 41.40 -16.91 -26.01
CA ILE A 5 40.07 -16.59 -26.55
C ILE A 5 38.99 -16.52 -25.46
N GLN A 6 39.09 -17.36 -24.42
CA GLN A 6 38.14 -17.38 -23.32
C GLN A 6 38.18 -16.07 -22.51
N ALA A 7 39.37 -15.50 -22.31
CA ALA A 7 39.49 -14.22 -21.61
C ALA A 7 38.92 -13.06 -22.45
N TYR A 8 39.09 -13.11 -23.77
CA TYR A 8 38.50 -12.13 -24.68
C TYR A 8 36.97 -12.22 -24.71
N GLU A 9 36.42 -13.42 -24.78
CA GLU A 9 34.96 -13.64 -24.78
C GLU A 9 34.30 -13.15 -23.48
N ASP A 10 34.90 -13.45 -22.32
CA ASP A 10 34.46 -12.94 -21.02
C ASP A 10 34.49 -11.40 -20.97
N TYR A 11 35.58 -10.78 -21.44
CA TYR A 11 35.69 -9.33 -21.55
C TYR A 11 34.63 -8.75 -22.49
N ALA A 12 34.45 -9.33 -23.67
CA ALA A 12 33.48 -8.86 -24.66
C ALA A 12 32.05 -8.91 -24.11
N GLN A 13 31.71 -9.98 -23.38
CA GLN A 13 30.42 -10.13 -22.72
C GLN A 13 30.21 -9.06 -21.64
N LYS A 14 31.18 -8.87 -20.75
CA LYS A 14 31.12 -7.81 -19.70
C LYS A 14 31.04 -6.41 -20.30
N ASN A 15 31.84 -6.13 -21.33
CA ASN A 15 31.84 -4.84 -22.00
C ASN A 15 30.48 -4.56 -22.68
N LYS A 16 29.87 -5.56 -23.31
CA LYS A 16 28.51 -5.43 -23.89
C LYS A 16 27.47 -5.07 -22.82
N LEU A 17 27.54 -5.67 -21.64
CA LEU A 17 26.65 -5.34 -20.52
C LEU A 17 26.87 -3.90 -20.03
N VAL A 18 28.12 -3.50 -19.82
CA VAL A 18 28.47 -2.14 -19.38
C VAL A 18 27.99 -1.09 -20.38
N LEU A 19 28.22 -1.30 -21.68
CA LEU A 19 27.73 -0.40 -22.73
C LEU A 19 26.19 -0.36 -22.80
N GLY A 20 25.53 -1.49 -22.58
CA GLY A 20 24.08 -1.55 -22.50
C GLY A 20 23.52 -0.67 -21.36
N ILE A 21 24.07 -0.79 -20.16
CA ILE A 21 23.63 0.01 -19.00
C ILE A 21 24.02 1.48 -19.19
N SER A 22 25.22 1.76 -19.71
CA SER A 22 25.68 3.10 -20.08
C SER A 22 24.68 3.81 -21.00
N ASN A 23 24.17 3.12 -22.03
CA ASN A 23 23.15 3.67 -22.92
C ASN A 23 21.80 3.90 -22.21
N LEU A 24 21.35 2.95 -21.38
CA LEU A 24 20.09 3.08 -20.64
C LEU A 24 20.10 4.27 -19.67
N LEU A 25 21.24 4.50 -19.01
CA LEU A 25 21.40 5.57 -18.02
C LEU A 25 21.98 6.86 -18.62
N SER A 26 22.27 6.89 -19.92
CA SER A 26 22.99 7.98 -20.58
C SER A 26 24.27 8.38 -19.82
N ALA A 27 24.98 7.39 -19.28
CA ALA A 27 26.16 7.55 -18.45
C ALA A 27 27.41 7.05 -19.17
N LYS A 28 28.60 7.53 -18.80
CA LYS A 28 29.85 6.99 -19.36
C LYS A 28 30.07 5.54 -18.91
N PRO A 29 30.64 4.66 -19.75
CA PRO A 29 30.86 3.24 -19.41
C PRO A 29 31.59 3.02 -18.07
N TYR A 30 32.57 3.87 -17.75
CA TYR A 30 33.33 3.80 -16.50
C TYR A 30 32.63 4.43 -15.29
N ASP A 31 31.52 5.16 -15.50
CA ASP A 31 30.70 5.80 -14.45
C ASP A 31 29.38 5.06 -14.20
N VAL A 32 29.18 3.90 -14.83
CA VAL A 32 27.92 3.13 -14.75
C VAL A 32 27.57 2.76 -13.31
N LEU A 33 28.55 2.35 -12.50
CA LEU A 33 28.31 1.99 -11.10
C LEU A 33 27.74 3.17 -10.31
N ASN A 34 28.43 4.32 -10.35
CA ASN A 34 27.98 5.54 -9.68
C ASN A 34 26.60 5.99 -10.17
N SER A 35 26.31 5.80 -11.46
CA SER A 35 25.02 6.19 -12.05
C SER A 35 23.89 5.29 -11.59
N VAL A 36 24.15 3.98 -11.42
CA VAL A 36 23.19 3.03 -10.83
C VAL A 36 22.96 3.35 -9.36
N GLU A 37 24.00 3.64 -8.59
CA GLU A 37 23.88 4.02 -7.17
C GLU A 37 23.02 5.27 -6.99
N ARG A 38 23.29 6.33 -7.76
CA ARG A 38 22.45 7.54 -7.77
C ARG A 38 21.00 7.24 -8.13
N LEU A 39 20.76 6.42 -9.15
CA LEU A 39 19.40 6.02 -9.53
C LEU A 39 18.69 5.28 -8.39
N MET A 40 19.41 4.43 -7.64
CA MET A 40 18.87 3.74 -6.48
C MET A 40 18.54 4.71 -5.34
N GLU A 41 19.42 5.67 -5.07
CA GLU A 41 19.21 6.73 -4.07
C GLU A 41 18.02 7.61 -4.43
N GLU A 42 17.95 8.11 -5.68
CA GLU A 42 16.84 8.92 -6.18
C GLU A 42 15.51 8.16 -6.06
N ARG A 43 15.48 6.90 -6.47
CA ARG A 43 14.28 6.05 -6.37
C ARG A 43 13.87 5.82 -4.91
N ASN A 44 14.82 5.68 -3.99
CA ASN A 44 14.49 5.54 -2.57
C ASN A 44 13.97 6.87 -1.99
N ASN A 45 14.59 8.00 -2.32
CA ASN A 45 14.13 9.33 -1.92
C ASN A 45 12.72 9.63 -2.46
N ILE A 46 12.43 9.31 -3.72
CA ILE A 46 11.09 9.44 -4.31
C ILE A 46 10.08 8.58 -3.54
N LYS A 47 10.43 7.34 -3.17
CA LYS A 47 9.55 6.48 -2.37
C LYS A 47 9.28 7.07 -0.98
N GLU A 48 10.29 7.61 -0.31
CA GLU A 48 10.14 8.27 0.99
C GLU A 48 9.27 9.52 0.90
N GLN A 49 9.49 10.35 -0.13
CA GLN A 49 8.65 11.51 -0.41
C GLN A 49 7.21 11.10 -0.68
N LEU A 50 6.98 10.03 -1.44
CA LEU A 50 5.66 9.51 -1.75
C LEU A 50 4.92 9.05 -0.48
N VAL A 51 5.61 8.33 0.42
CA VAL A 51 5.05 7.97 1.74
C VAL A 51 4.70 9.23 2.53
N SER A 52 5.56 10.24 2.56
CA SER A 52 5.31 11.49 3.30
C SER A 52 4.11 12.27 2.75
N VAL A 53 3.96 12.33 1.42
CA VAL A 53 2.86 13.02 0.75
C VAL A 53 1.56 12.28 0.94
N LYS A 54 1.56 10.94 0.80
CA LYS A 54 0.37 10.11 1.07
C LYS A 54 -0.10 10.26 2.51
N ARG A 55 0.81 10.26 3.48
CA ARG A 55 0.46 10.50 4.88
C ARG A 55 -0.22 11.86 5.08
N LYS A 56 0.33 12.93 4.51
CA LYS A 56 -0.31 14.27 4.57
C LYS A 56 -1.69 14.27 3.90
N LEU A 57 -1.86 13.55 2.79
CA LEU A 57 -3.16 13.39 2.15
C LEU A 57 -4.17 12.65 3.05
N PHE A 58 -3.73 11.63 3.78
CA PHE A 58 -4.55 10.91 4.75
C PHE A 58 -4.96 11.81 5.91
N GLU A 59 -4.04 12.61 6.45
CA GLU A 59 -4.32 13.60 7.49
C GLU A 59 -5.36 14.63 7.02
N ILE A 60 -5.19 15.20 5.82
CA ILE A 60 -6.15 16.15 5.23
C ILE A 60 -7.54 15.50 5.02
N LYS A 61 -7.58 14.21 4.63
CA LYS A 61 -8.85 13.49 4.48
C LYS A 61 -9.52 13.25 5.82
N ALA A 62 -8.75 12.88 6.84
CA ALA A 62 -9.25 12.71 8.19
C ALA A 62 -9.69 14.04 8.83
N ASP A 63 -9.07 15.17 8.47
CA ASP A 63 -9.51 16.53 8.87
C ASP A 63 -10.89 16.92 8.35
N LYS A 64 -11.39 16.26 7.30
CA LYS A 64 -12.76 16.48 6.83
C LYS A 64 -13.82 15.74 7.64
N ILE A 65 -13.41 14.85 8.53
CA ILE A 65 -14.32 14.09 9.40
C ILE A 65 -14.35 14.79 10.75
N ASP A 66 -15.55 15.15 11.20
CA ASP A 66 -15.76 15.81 12.47
C ASP A 66 -15.34 14.88 13.63
N GLU A 67 -14.67 15.46 14.64
CA GLU A 67 -14.29 14.75 15.85
C GLU A 67 -15.54 14.21 16.56
N GLY A 68 -15.52 12.94 16.95
CA GLY A 68 -16.67 12.28 17.57
C GLY A 68 -17.67 11.67 16.58
N THR A 69 -17.29 11.54 15.31
CA THR A 69 -18.06 10.75 14.34
C THR A 69 -18.14 9.29 14.81
N LYS A 70 -19.36 8.74 14.92
CA LYS A 70 -19.57 7.36 15.38
C LYS A 70 -18.97 6.31 14.43
N CYS A 71 -19.16 6.51 13.13
CA CYS A 71 -18.69 5.59 12.10
C CYS A 71 -18.20 6.36 10.87
N ALA A 72 -16.91 6.23 10.56
CA ALA A 72 -16.30 6.79 9.36
C ALA A 72 -16.03 5.67 8.35
N VAL A 73 -16.73 5.69 7.21
CA VAL A 73 -16.50 4.75 6.10
C VAL A 73 -15.89 5.50 4.93
N VAL A 74 -14.70 5.10 4.50
CA VAL A 74 -13.94 5.75 3.42
C VAL A 74 -13.59 4.71 2.36
N PHE A 75 -13.88 5.06 1.10
CA PHE A 75 -13.50 4.26 -0.06
C PHE A 75 -12.41 5.01 -0.84
N GLU A 76 -11.32 4.31 -1.12
CA GLU A 76 -10.15 4.83 -1.81
C GLU A 76 -9.73 3.90 -2.94
N ASP A 77 -9.00 4.44 -3.91
CA ASP A 77 -8.45 3.67 -5.01
C ASP A 77 -6.93 3.52 -4.86
N ASN A 78 -6.38 2.39 -5.32
CA ASN A 78 -4.94 2.13 -5.40
C ASN A 78 -4.17 2.28 -4.07
N LEU A 79 -4.77 1.84 -2.96
CA LEU A 79 -4.07 1.71 -1.68
C LEU A 79 -3.48 0.32 -1.51
N GLU A 80 -2.22 0.31 -1.05
CA GLU A 80 -1.58 -0.91 -0.57
C GLU A 80 -2.06 -1.27 0.85
N ALA A 81 -1.86 -2.53 1.26
CA ALA A 81 -2.32 -3.01 2.56
C ALA A 81 -1.78 -2.19 3.76
N PHE A 82 -0.53 -1.71 3.65
CA PHE A 82 0.07 -0.83 4.66
C PHE A 82 -0.61 0.55 4.69
N GLU A 83 -0.97 1.09 3.54
CA GLU A 83 -1.58 2.42 3.40
C GLU A 83 -3.03 2.41 3.88
N LEU A 84 -3.78 1.35 3.58
CA LEU A 84 -5.11 1.09 4.15
C LEU A 84 -5.08 1.12 5.68
N ARG A 85 -4.09 0.45 6.28
CA ARG A 85 -3.90 0.43 7.73
C ARG A 85 -3.63 1.83 8.26
N GLN A 86 -2.68 2.53 7.67
CA GLN A 86 -2.27 3.85 8.12
C GLN A 86 -3.42 4.86 8.05
N LEU A 87 -4.21 4.85 6.98
CA LEU A 87 -5.39 5.71 6.90
C LEU A 87 -6.43 5.33 7.96
N CYS A 88 -6.63 4.03 8.20
CA CYS A 88 -7.54 3.56 9.25
C CYS A 88 -7.07 4.01 10.65
N GLU A 89 -5.79 3.93 10.96
CA GLU A 89 -5.21 4.41 12.23
C GLU A 89 -5.52 5.90 12.45
N ILE A 90 -5.27 6.74 11.43
CA ILE A 90 -5.55 8.19 11.51
C ILE A 90 -7.05 8.46 11.72
N LEU A 91 -7.93 7.65 11.13
CA LEU A 91 -9.38 7.81 11.28
C LEU A 91 -9.90 7.37 12.64
N ILE A 92 -9.35 6.30 13.24
CA ILE A 92 -9.72 5.83 14.59
C ILE A 92 -9.37 6.88 15.65
N ASP A 93 -8.37 7.73 15.40
CA ASP A 93 -8.07 8.82 16.31
C ASP A 93 -9.22 9.84 16.43
N LYS A 94 -10.03 9.98 15.37
CA LYS A 94 -11.14 10.95 15.29
C LYS A 94 -12.54 10.36 15.40
N ALA A 95 -12.69 9.09 15.04
CA ALA A 95 -13.96 8.37 15.03
C ALA A 95 -13.92 7.16 15.97
N GLU A 96 -15.05 6.81 16.57
CA GLU A 96 -15.16 5.62 17.43
C GLU A 96 -14.95 4.32 16.63
N PHE A 97 -15.31 4.35 15.36
CA PHE A 97 -15.15 3.27 14.40
C PHE A 97 -14.76 3.82 13.03
N ALA A 98 -13.76 3.22 12.41
CA ALA A 98 -13.32 3.57 11.07
C ALA A 98 -13.19 2.32 10.19
N ALA A 99 -13.66 2.45 8.96
CA ALA A 99 -13.50 1.46 7.91
C ALA A 99 -12.95 2.12 6.65
N VAL A 100 -11.80 1.65 6.20
CA VAL A 100 -11.18 2.07 4.95
C VAL A 100 -11.20 0.91 3.99
N LEU A 101 -11.73 1.13 2.79
CA LEU A 101 -11.84 0.13 1.75
C LEU A 101 -11.15 0.59 0.47
N CYS A 102 -10.52 -0.35 -0.23
CA CYS A 102 -9.89 -0.11 -1.51
C CYS A 102 -10.11 -1.25 -2.48
N GLY A 103 -10.62 -0.93 -3.66
CA GLY A 103 -10.91 -1.91 -4.69
C GLY A 103 -12.10 -1.50 -5.55
N ASN A 104 -12.68 -2.48 -6.23
CA ASN A 104 -13.80 -2.28 -7.13
C ASN A 104 -14.77 -3.46 -7.03
N ASP A 105 -16.00 -3.30 -7.55
CA ASP A 105 -17.03 -4.35 -7.49
C ASP A 105 -16.69 -5.61 -8.28
N ALA A 106 -15.71 -5.57 -9.20
CA ALA A 106 -15.32 -6.72 -10.03
C ALA A 106 -14.26 -7.61 -9.35
N ASP A 107 -13.24 -7.01 -8.74
CA ASP A 107 -12.12 -7.68 -8.08
C ASP A 107 -12.34 -7.84 -6.56
N GLY A 108 -13.34 -7.14 -6.01
CA GLY A 108 -13.61 -7.03 -4.59
C GLY A 108 -12.86 -5.88 -3.91
N TYR A 109 -13.12 -5.72 -2.61
CA TYR A 109 -12.58 -4.62 -1.80
C TYR A 109 -11.63 -5.15 -0.74
N LYS A 110 -10.38 -4.71 -0.74
CA LYS A 110 -9.50 -4.83 0.43
C LYS A 110 -9.97 -3.85 1.50
N TYR A 111 -9.90 -4.24 2.77
CA TYR A 111 -10.35 -3.40 3.86
C TYR A 111 -9.34 -3.33 5.01
N ALA A 112 -9.36 -2.22 5.73
CA ALA A 112 -8.84 -2.07 7.08
C ALA A 112 -9.94 -1.45 7.95
N ILE A 113 -10.31 -2.13 9.02
CA ILE A 113 -11.37 -1.70 9.93
C ILE A 113 -10.78 -1.66 11.33
N GLY A 114 -11.08 -0.62 12.09
CA GLY A 114 -10.69 -0.53 13.49
C GLY A 114 -11.60 0.34 14.32
N SER A 115 -11.48 0.19 15.64
CA SER A 115 -12.33 0.85 16.62
C SER A 115 -11.60 0.94 17.97
N LYS A 116 -11.93 1.95 18.78
CA LYS A 116 -11.36 2.14 20.12
C LYS A 116 -12.02 1.27 21.20
N ASP A 117 -13.34 1.05 21.09
CA ASP A 117 -14.14 0.46 22.18
C ASP A 117 -14.85 -0.86 21.78
N LYS A 118 -14.94 -1.19 20.48
CA LYS A 118 -15.62 -2.41 20.01
C LYS A 118 -14.66 -3.56 19.78
N ASP A 119 -15.15 -4.78 19.97
CA ASP A 119 -14.44 -5.99 19.54
C ASP A 119 -14.46 -6.11 18.01
N ILE A 120 -13.41 -5.57 17.38
CA ILE A 120 -13.30 -5.56 15.91
C ILE A 120 -13.09 -6.98 15.36
N LEU A 121 -12.62 -7.93 16.18
CA LEU A 121 -12.41 -9.31 15.72
C LEU A 121 -13.73 -10.05 15.54
N GLU A 122 -14.68 -9.87 16.46
CA GLU A 122 -16.03 -10.41 16.31
C GLU A 122 -16.77 -9.72 15.15
N PHE A 123 -16.73 -8.39 15.10
CA PHE A 123 -17.31 -7.64 13.99
C PHE A 123 -16.78 -8.10 12.63
N ALA A 124 -15.46 -8.21 12.49
CA ALA A 124 -14.84 -8.62 11.24
C ALA A 124 -15.16 -10.08 10.87
N LYS A 125 -15.32 -10.98 11.85
CA LYS A 125 -15.75 -12.36 11.57
C LYS A 125 -17.16 -12.40 11.01
N ASP A 126 -18.09 -11.64 11.58
CA ASP A 126 -19.47 -11.63 11.10
C ASP A 126 -19.60 -10.88 9.77
N ALA A 127 -18.88 -9.77 9.60
CA ALA A 127 -18.75 -9.09 8.31
C ALA A 127 -18.21 -10.02 7.22
N ASN A 128 -17.18 -10.81 7.53
CA ASN A 128 -16.62 -11.78 6.59
C ASN A 128 -17.61 -12.89 6.22
N LYS A 129 -18.47 -13.34 7.13
CA LYS A 129 -19.53 -14.31 6.80
C LYS A 129 -20.58 -13.72 5.86
N VAL A 130 -20.99 -12.47 6.09
CA VAL A 130 -22.09 -11.83 5.34
C VAL A 130 -21.60 -11.31 3.98
N LEU A 131 -20.44 -10.67 3.93
CA LEU A 131 -19.85 -10.04 2.74
C LEU A 131 -18.89 -10.97 1.97
N ASN A 132 -18.94 -12.27 2.26
CA ASN A 132 -18.08 -13.31 1.69
C ASN A 132 -16.58 -12.92 1.72
N GLY A 133 -16.17 -12.35 2.85
CA GLY A 133 -14.85 -11.80 3.07
C GLY A 133 -13.87 -12.80 3.67
N ARG A 134 -12.59 -12.45 3.55
CA ARG A 134 -11.47 -13.16 4.16
C ARG A 134 -10.51 -12.13 4.75
N GLY A 135 -10.22 -12.29 6.03
CA GLY A 135 -9.37 -11.34 6.74
C GLY A 135 -9.22 -11.68 8.20
N GLY A 136 -8.26 -11.01 8.83
CA GLY A 136 -7.92 -11.21 10.22
C GLY A 136 -6.91 -10.15 10.67
N GLY A 137 -6.79 -10.01 11.98
CA GLY A 137 -5.90 -9.04 12.59
C GLY A 137 -5.71 -9.35 14.05
N ARG A 138 -4.92 -8.51 14.72
CA ARG A 138 -4.74 -8.56 16.17
C ARG A 138 -4.61 -7.12 16.65
N GLY A 139 -5.28 -6.81 17.76
CA GLY A 139 -5.36 -5.47 18.32
C GLY A 139 -6.51 -4.66 17.73
N ASP A 140 -6.33 -3.35 17.64
CA ASP A 140 -7.42 -2.40 17.39
C ASP A 140 -7.80 -2.27 15.90
N ILE A 141 -7.13 -3.02 15.02
CA ILE A 141 -7.35 -3.01 13.57
C ILE A 141 -7.32 -4.42 12.99
N VAL A 142 -8.28 -4.69 12.11
CA VAL A 142 -8.41 -5.90 11.31
C VAL A 142 -8.28 -5.55 9.83
N GLN A 143 -7.58 -6.39 9.08
CA GLN A 143 -7.40 -6.21 7.64
C GLN A 143 -7.85 -7.45 6.87
N GLY A 144 -8.32 -7.25 5.65
CA GLY A 144 -8.83 -8.34 4.84
C GLY A 144 -9.31 -7.90 3.47
N SER A 145 -10.22 -8.70 2.92
CA SER A 145 -10.89 -8.46 1.66
C SER A 145 -12.35 -8.90 1.73
N PHE A 146 -13.25 -8.17 1.09
CA PHE A 146 -14.66 -8.50 0.87
C PHE A 146 -14.89 -8.79 -0.61
N ALA A 147 -15.69 -9.81 -0.89
CA ALA A 147 -16.16 -10.14 -2.25
C ALA A 147 -17.64 -9.73 -2.39
N ALA A 148 -17.91 -8.45 -2.13
CA ALA A 148 -19.23 -7.83 -2.18
C ALA A 148 -19.13 -6.45 -2.86
N ASP A 149 -20.27 -5.92 -3.30
CA ASP A 149 -20.36 -4.59 -3.90
C ASP A 149 -20.24 -3.47 -2.85
N ARG A 150 -19.86 -2.28 -3.33
CA ARG A 150 -19.65 -1.09 -2.50
C ARG A 150 -20.86 -0.77 -1.62
N ASP A 151 -22.07 -0.84 -2.17
CA ASP A 151 -23.30 -0.45 -1.48
C ASP A 151 -23.66 -1.45 -0.37
N SER A 152 -23.51 -2.74 -0.63
CA SER A 152 -23.69 -3.79 0.38
C SER A 152 -22.72 -3.63 1.54
N ILE A 153 -21.45 -3.31 1.25
CA ILE A 153 -20.44 -3.12 2.29
C ILE A 153 -20.73 -1.87 3.12
N ASP A 154 -21.03 -0.73 2.48
CA ASP A 154 -21.32 0.53 3.17
C ASP A 154 -22.55 0.40 4.09
N LYS A 155 -23.62 -0.24 3.61
CA LYS A 155 -24.82 -0.52 4.40
C LYS A 155 -24.53 -1.42 5.60
N TYR A 156 -23.86 -2.54 5.37
CA TYR A 156 -23.56 -3.48 6.45
C TYR A 156 -22.75 -2.82 7.56
N ILE A 157 -21.75 -2.02 7.19
CA ILE A 157 -20.92 -1.32 8.18
C ILE A 157 -21.77 -0.30 8.95
N LYS A 158 -22.53 0.56 8.27
CA LYS A 158 -23.34 1.59 8.94
C LYS A 158 -24.46 1.04 9.82
N GLU A 159 -25.03 -0.12 9.50
CA GLU A 159 -26.10 -0.75 10.28
C GLU A 159 -25.59 -1.48 11.53
N ASN A 160 -24.33 -1.93 11.53
CA ASN A 160 -23.73 -2.71 12.61
C ASN A 160 -22.70 -1.91 13.44
N THR A 161 -22.63 -0.59 13.23
CA THR A 161 -21.74 0.32 13.97
C THR A 161 -22.54 1.31 14.82
#